data_AF-A0A0Q7TMU1-F1
#
_entry.id   AF-A0A0Q7TMU1-F1
#
_cell.length_a   1.000
_cell.length_b   1.000
_cell.length_c   1.000
_cell.angle_alpha   90.00
_cell.angle_beta   90.00
_cell.angle_gamma   90.00
#
_symmetry.space_group_name_H-M   'P 1'
#
loop_
_entity.id
_entity.type
_entity.pdbx_description
1 polymer ?
#
loop_
_entity_poly.entity_id
_entity_poly.type
_entity_poly.pdbx_seq_one_letter_code
_entity_poly.pdbx_strand_id
1 'polypeptide(L)'
;MEALLKRLFPPGCELVPAASVPKAQRFVIIPGDDGPRWIAPLDWSLSEKVLRQWLPIGRASRAKWRLAMIAHRLQCIGHIPGATVIGVAGLDRSAWAQVGVADDGDMVPVVYVARPSTTQKAVVSLLSSRSGEVNRVVKVSLGSHAWSSLEREHANLETVGKMHPGIAPRPLGFYPTLGMTAQEWIEGEIRLSPPPQAAVDFLALLQQDDTTTTLGDLAQRYRARLAALAGHEGESQFARMLDSIRSDERVPKAFYHGDFVSWNLICQDDGACRAIDWEFSDRDGAPLLDLFHYLLRFPFAAGLIDSYHVAVRFSLQAHRPLVTRMLDRLGVSFRYAEDALTLSFVALYVTRHHQVSAIERTQPQLRAVAASFGDARTLN
;
A
#
# COMPACT_ATOMS: atom_id res chain seq x y z
N MET A 1 -21.31 -12.28 0.92
CA MET A 1 -21.57 -10.84 0.70
C MET A 1 -22.12 -10.19 1.96
N GLU A 2 -23.27 -10.64 2.48
CA GLU A 2 -23.93 -10.04 3.65
C GLU A 2 -23.02 -9.99 4.89
N ALA A 3 -22.37 -11.10 5.25
CA ALA A 3 -21.45 -11.13 6.40
C ALA A 3 -20.26 -10.16 6.28
N LEU A 4 -19.77 -9.92 5.06
CA LEU A 4 -18.73 -8.92 4.80
C LEU A 4 -19.29 -7.51 5.03
N LEU A 5 -20.43 -7.20 4.41
CA LEU A 5 -21.08 -5.90 4.53
C LEU A 5 -21.42 -5.55 5.98
N LYS A 6 -21.90 -6.52 6.78
CA LYS A 6 -22.15 -6.34 8.23
C LYS A 6 -20.91 -5.93 9.03
N ARG A 7 -19.71 -6.23 8.56
CA ARG A 7 -18.45 -5.79 9.20
C ARG A 7 -17.99 -4.40 8.77
N LEU A 8 -18.49 -3.91 7.62
CA LEU A 8 -18.08 -2.62 7.05
C LEU A 8 -18.90 -1.45 7.58
N PHE A 9 -20.14 -1.74 7.99
CA PHE A 9 -21.01 -0.76 8.63
C PHE A 9 -20.99 -0.96 10.16
N PRO A 10 -21.23 0.11 10.93
CA PRO A 10 -21.28 0.01 12.38
C PRO A 10 -22.38 -0.92 12.91
N PRO A 11 -22.25 -1.41 14.15
CA PRO A 11 -23.32 -2.12 14.83
C PRO A 11 -24.64 -1.34 14.81
N GLY A 12 -25.76 -2.05 14.61
CA GLY A 12 -27.09 -1.45 14.48
C GLY A 12 -27.47 -1.06 13.04
N CYS A 13 -26.53 -1.08 12.09
CA CYS A 13 -26.86 -0.95 10.67
C CYS A 13 -27.44 -2.27 10.11
N GLU A 14 -28.49 -2.15 9.30
CA GLU A 14 -29.11 -3.29 8.62
C GLU A 14 -29.10 -3.12 7.11
N LEU A 15 -28.78 -4.20 6.40
CA LEU A 15 -28.85 -4.24 4.95
C LEU A 15 -30.29 -4.53 4.54
N VAL A 16 -30.89 -3.60 3.82
CA VAL A 16 -32.29 -3.65 3.42
C VAL A 16 -32.42 -3.37 1.92
N PRO A 17 -33.56 -3.70 1.28
CA PRO A 17 -33.79 -3.33 -0.12
C PRO A 17 -33.62 -1.83 -0.33
N ALA A 18 -32.96 -1.40 -1.41
CA ALA A 18 -32.71 0.03 -1.66
C ALA A 18 -34.00 0.88 -1.67
N ALA A 19 -35.12 0.30 -2.11
CA ALA A 19 -36.42 0.96 -2.13
C ALA A 19 -36.99 1.25 -0.73
N SER A 20 -36.56 0.55 0.33
CA SER A 20 -37.08 0.71 1.69
C SER A 20 -36.41 1.83 2.48
N VAL A 21 -35.39 2.49 1.91
CA VAL A 21 -34.67 3.59 2.57
C VAL A 21 -34.62 4.85 1.70
N PRO A 22 -34.46 6.04 2.31
CA PRO A 22 -34.22 7.28 1.58
C PRO A 22 -32.96 7.22 0.70
N LYS A 23 -32.88 8.06 -0.32
CA LYS A 23 -31.74 8.09 -1.26
C LYS A 23 -30.39 8.26 -0.56
N ALA A 24 -30.32 9.04 0.52
CA ALA A 24 -29.12 9.27 1.32
C ALA A 24 -28.55 8.00 1.97
N GLN A 25 -29.37 6.96 2.14
CA GLN A 25 -29.00 5.66 2.72
C GLN A 25 -28.86 4.56 1.65
N ARG A 26 -28.83 4.93 0.36
CA ARG A 26 -28.65 3.99 -0.75
C ARG A 26 -27.19 3.99 -1.18
N PHE A 27 -26.65 2.80 -1.34
CA PHE A 27 -25.27 2.59 -1.75
C PHE A 27 -25.23 1.74 -3.01
N VAL A 28 -24.32 2.06 -3.92
CA VAL A 28 -23.95 1.19 -5.02
C VAL A 28 -22.75 0.33 -4.62
N ILE A 29 -22.84 -0.96 -4.88
CA ILE A 29 -21.73 -1.90 -4.83
C ILE A 29 -21.19 -2.04 -6.24
N ILE A 30 -19.93 -1.67 -6.45
CA ILE A 30 -19.21 -1.87 -7.71
C ILE A 30 -18.35 -3.13 -7.53
N PRO A 31 -18.52 -4.16 -8.37
CA PRO A 31 -17.80 -5.42 -8.21
C PRO A 31 -16.33 -5.29 -8.63
N GLY A 32 -15.50 -6.15 -8.05
CA GLY A 32 -14.16 -6.50 -8.52
C GLY A 32 -14.12 -7.96 -8.96
N ASP A 33 -12.92 -8.50 -9.12
CA ASP A 33 -12.72 -9.87 -9.59
C ASP A 33 -13.27 -10.91 -8.60
N ASP A 34 -13.16 -10.64 -7.29
CA ASP A 34 -13.43 -11.62 -6.21
C ASP A 34 -14.48 -11.14 -5.20
N GLY A 35 -15.43 -10.29 -5.63
CA GLY A 35 -16.49 -9.75 -4.77
C GLY A 35 -16.63 -8.23 -4.85
N PRO A 36 -17.15 -7.54 -3.80
CA PRO A 36 -17.31 -6.10 -3.84
C PRO A 36 -15.92 -5.44 -3.85
N ARG A 37 -15.75 -4.42 -4.69
CA ARG A 37 -14.53 -3.62 -4.76
C ARG A 37 -14.72 -2.23 -4.17
N TRP A 38 -15.86 -1.63 -4.50
CA TRP A 38 -16.28 -0.35 -3.95
C TRP A 38 -17.70 -0.44 -3.44
N ILE A 39 -17.98 0.25 -2.34
CA ILE A 39 -19.32 0.53 -1.85
C ILE A 39 -19.37 2.04 -1.65
N ALA A 40 -20.18 2.73 -2.44
CA ALA A 40 -20.24 4.18 -2.44
C ALA A 40 -21.70 4.64 -2.36
N PRO A 41 -21.98 5.82 -1.78
CA PRO A 41 -23.28 6.45 -1.85
C PRO A 41 -23.77 6.52 -3.30
N LEU A 42 -25.07 6.31 -3.50
CA LEU A 42 -25.67 6.44 -4.83
C LEU A 42 -25.58 7.89 -5.34
N ASP A 43 -25.50 8.86 -4.43
CA ASP A 43 -25.18 10.25 -4.77
C ASP A 43 -23.69 10.43 -5.08
N TRP A 44 -23.38 10.71 -6.35
CA TRP A 44 -22.01 10.94 -6.82
C TRP A 44 -21.30 12.06 -6.05
N SER A 45 -22.00 13.13 -5.68
CA SER A 45 -21.38 14.29 -5.02
C SER A 45 -20.76 13.93 -3.66
N LEU A 46 -21.30 12.90 -2.99
CA LEU A 46 -20.82 12.40 -1.70
C LEU A 46 -19.66 11.41 -1.80
N SER A 47 -19.21 11.08 -3.02
CA SER A 47 -18.18 10.06 -3.24
C SER A 47 -17.12 10.43 -4.26
N GLU A 48 -17.38 11.45 -5.07
CA GLU A 48 -16.51 11.92 -6.14
C GLU A 48 -15.05 12.09 -5.69
N LYS A 49 -14.83 12.77 -4.57
CA LYS A 49 -13.49 13.06 -4.03
C LYS A 49 -12.69 11.78 -3.79
N VAL A 50 -13.28 10.81 -3.09
CA VAL A 50 -12.64 9.53 -2.74
C VAL A 50 -12.45 8.65 -3.98
N LEU A 51 -13.47 8.55 -4.83
CA LEU A 51 -13.43 7.68 -6.01
C LEU A 51 -12.44 8.18 -7.07
N ARG A 52 -12.26 9.50 -7.20
CA ARG A 52 -11.27 10.10 -8.12
C ARG A 52 -9.82 9.84 -7.71
N GLN A 53 -9.54 9.69 -6.41
CA GLN A 53 -8.19 9.40 -5.94
C GLN A 53 -7.73 8.00 -6.38
N TRP A 54 -8.66 7.06 -6.64
CA TRP A 54 -8.30 5.72 -7.06
C TRP A 54 -7.98 5.61 -8.55
N LEU A 55 -6.83 4.99 -8.85
CA LEU A 55 -6.34 4.84 -10.22
C LEU A 55 -5.90 3.40 -10.51
N PRO A 56 -6.68 2.62 -11.30
CA PRO A 56 -6.27 1.28 -11.71
C PRO A 56 -4.96 1.25 -12.49
N ILE A 57 -4.13 0.23 -12.22
CA ILE A 57 -2.84 0.02 -12.89
C ILE A 57 -3.01 -0.42 -14.36
N GLY A 58 -3.98 -1.27 -14.67
CA GLY A 58 -4.19 -1.82 -16.01
C GLY A 58 -4.96 -0.87 -16.94
N ARG A 59 -4.59 -0.80 -18.22
CA ARG A 59 -5.28 0.03 -19.24
C ARG A 59 -6.77 -0.32 -19.36
N ALA A 60 -7.09 -1.61 -19.46
CA ALA A 60 -8.47 -2.09 -19.52
C ALA A 60 -9.25 -1.76 -18.23
N SER A 61 -8.62 -1.97 -17.06
CA SER A 61 -9.21 -1.62 -15.76
C SER A 61 -9.47 -0.11 -15.64
N ARG A 62 -8.61 0.75 -16.19
CA ARG A 62 -8.84 2.21 -16.24
C ARG A 62 -10.02 2.57 -17.12
N ALA A 63 -10.16 1.94 -18.30
CA ALA A 63 -11.30 2.18 -19.17
C ALA A 63 -12.61 1.76 -18.47
N LYS A 64 -12.64 0.57 -17.86
CA LYS A 64 -13.78 0.09 -17.06
C LYS A 64 -14.09 1.04 -15.90
N TRP A 65 -13.06 1.50 -15.18
CA TRP A 65 -13.24 2.45 -14.07
C TRP A 65 -13.83 3.77 -14.53
N ARG A 66 -13.30 4.35 -15.62
CA ARG A 66 -13.85 5.60 -16.19
C ARG A 66 -15.32 5.46 -16.59
N LEU A 67 -15.69 4.34 -17.22
CA LEU A 67 -17.09 4.05 -17.54
C LEU A 67 -17.96 3.94 -16.29
N ALA A 68 -17.46 3.29 -15.23
CA ALA A 68 -18.16 3.25 -13.95
C ALA A 68 -18.34 4.64 -13.33
N MET A 69 -17.31 5.48 -13.33
CA MET A 69 -17.41 6.85 -12.82
C MET A 69 -18.39 7.71 -13.63
N ILE A 70 -18.39 7.59 -14.96
CA ILE A 70 -19.36 8.27 -15.83
C ILE A 70 -20.78 7.79 -15.52
N ALA A 71 -21.00 6.47 -15.42
CA ALA A 71 -22.31 5.92 -15.12
C ALA A 71 -22.81 6.32 -13.73
N HIS A 72 -21.93 6.39 -12.73
CA HIS A 72 -22.26 6.86 -11.38
C HIS A 72 -22.65 8.34 -11.39
N ARG A 73 -21.87 9.18 -12.07
CA ARG A 73 -22.19 10.60 -12.25
C ARG A 73 -23.53 10.82 -12.97
N LEU A 74 -23.85 9.99 -13.96
CA LEU A 74 -25.12 10.02 -14.70
C LEU A 74 -26.27 9.28 -13.98
N GLN A 75 -26.05 8.79 -12.76
CA GLN A 75 -27.03 8.03 -11.96
C GLN A 75 -27.55 6.75 -12.64
N CYS A 76 -26.79 6.19 -13.57
CA CYS A 76 -27.11 4.98 -14.32
C CYS A 76 -26.19 3.79 -13.97
N ILE A 77 -25.39 3.90 -12.90
CA ILE A 77 -24.45 2.85 -12.45
C ILE A 77 -25.10 1.48 -12.22
N GLY A 78 -26.38 1.44 -11.83
CA GLY A 78 -27.14 0.19 -11.67
C GLY A 78 -27.32 -0.61 -12.97
N HIS A 79 -27.04 -0.02 -14.13
CA HIS A 79 -27.04 -0.71 -15.43
C HIS A 79 -25.67 -1.30 -15.79
N ILE A 80 -24.61 -1.01 -15.03
CA ILE A 80 -23.31 -1.65 -15.25
C ILE A 80 -23.40 -3.11 -14.79
N PRO A 81 -22.97 -4.07 -15.64
CA PRO A 81 -22.98 -5.49 -15.27
C PRO A 81 -22.30 -5.76 -13.92
N GLY A 82 -23.04 -6.40 -13.02
CA GLY A 82 -22.60 -6.79 -11.68
C GLY A 82 -22.66 -5.69 -10.63
N ALA A 83 -22.97 -4.44 -10.99
CA ALA A 83 -23.25 -3.40 -10.00
C ALA A 83 -24.62 -3.64 -9.36
N THR A 84 -24.71 -3.48 -8.04
CA THR A 84 -25.98 -3.63 -7.30
C THR A 84 -26.22 -2.43 -6.41
N VAL A 85 -27.49 -2.07 -6.18
CA VAL A 85 -27.86 -0.98 -5.27
C VAL A 85 -28.51 -1.60 -4.03
N ILE A 86 -28.00 -1.22 -2.86
CA ILE A 86 -28.47 -1.68 -1.56
C ILE A 86 -28.95 -0.49 -0.72
N GLY A 87 -29.82 -0.76 0.25
CA GLY A 87 -30.17 0.18 1.32
C GLY A 87 -29.43 -0.18 2.61
N VAL A 88 -29.02 0.82 3.38
CA VAL A 88 -28.43 0.65 4.70
C VAL A 88 -29.25 1.44 5.71
N ALA A 89 -30.11 0.75 6.46
CA ALA A 89 -30.88 1.34 7.55
C ALA A 89 -29.99 1.46 8.80
N GLY A 90 -30.34 2.39 9.71
CA GLY A 90 -29.60 2.60 10.96
C GLY A 90 -28.27 3.35 10.82
N LEU A 91 -27.98 3.90 9.64
CA LEU A 91 -26.84 4.79 9.43
C LEU A 91 -27.17 6.20 9.96
N ASP A 92 -27.22 6.33 11.28
CA ASP A 92 -27.43 7.60 11.98
C ASP A 92 -26.13 8.16 12.58
N ARG A 93 -26.23 9.32 13.22
CA ARG A 93 -25.10 10.04 13.85
C ARG A 93 -24.31 9.18 14.84
N SER A 94 -24.99 8.29 15.56
CA SER A 94 -24.37 7.47 16.60
C SER A 94 -23.54 6.32 16.05
N ALA A 95 -23.82 5.90 14.80
CA ALA A 95 -23.19 4.74 14.18
C ALA A 95 -21.65 4.85 14.18
N TRP A 96 -21.10 6.04 13.96
CA TRP A 96 -19.64 6.25 13.90
C TRP A 96 -19.02 6.81 15.19
N ALA A 97 -19.81 7.03 16.24
CA ALA A 97 -19.30 7.56 17.51
C ALA A 97 -18.26 6.62 18.15
N GLN A 98 -18.44 5.31 17.99
CA GLN A 98 -17.53 4.28 18.48
C GLN A 98 -16.11 4.33 17.87
N VAL A 99 -15.94 5.02 16.73
CA VAL A 99 -14.63 5.25 16.09
C VAL A 99 -14.16 6.70 16.23
N GLY A 100 -14.61 7.37 17.31
CA GLY A 100 -14.13 8.68 17.75
C GLY A 100 -14.55 9.83 16.85
N VAL A 101 -15.62 9.67 16.07
CA VAL A 101 -16.23 10.79 15.34
C VAL A 101 -17.15 11.52 16.31
N ALA A 102 -16.69 12.70 16.76
CA ALA A 102 -17.41 13.54 17.73
C ALA A 102 -18.28 14.63 17.05
N ASP A 103 -18.23 14.72 15.72
CA ASP A 103 -18.81 15.83 14.95
C ASP A 103 -20.34 15.68 14.81
N ASP A 104 -21.07 16.80 14.82
CA ASP A 104 -22.54 16.87 14.81
C ASP A 104 -23.20 16.52 13.46
N GLY A 105 -22.41 16.14 12.45
CA GLY A 105 -22.85 15.90 11.08
C GLY A 105 -23.11 14.44 10.75
N ASP A 106 -24.11 14.17 9.91
CA ASP A 106 -24.36 12.83 9.39
C ASP A 106 -23.18 12.40 8.51
N MET A 107 -22.52 11.29 8.87
CA MET A 107 -21.33 10.79 8.17
C MET A 107 -21.72 9.73 7.13
N VAL A 108 -21.07 9.82 5.98
CA VAL A 108 -21.35 8.98 4.82
C VAL A 108 -20.09 8.20 4.45
N PRO A 109 -20.11 6.85 4.47
CA PRO A 109 -18.94 6.05 4.16
C PRO A 109 -18.77 5.84 2.65
N VAL A 110 -17.54 5.96 2.16
CA VAL A 110 -17.11 5.36 0.89
C VAL A 110 -16.10 4.27 1.22
N VAL A 111 -16.42 3.03 0.82
CA VAL A 111 -15.64 1.85 1.20
C VAL A 111 -14.93 1.27 -0.01
N TYR A 112 -13.62 1.09 0.13
CA TYR A 112 -12.79 0.27 -0.75
C TYR A 112 -12.51 -1.07 -0.07
N VAL A 113 -12.74 -2.18 -0.76
CA VAL A 113 -12.42 -3.53 -0.26
C VAL A 113 -11.19 -4.05 -0.99
N ALA A 114 -10.12 -4.31 -0.24
CA ALA A 114 -8.91 -4.91 -0.79
C ALA A 114 -9.18 -6.33 -1.29
N ARG A 115 -8.31 -6.84 -2.16
CA ARG A 115 -8.44 -8.20 -2.68
C ARG A 115 -8.38 -9.23 -1.53
N PRO A 116 -9.07 -10.38 -1.66
CA PRO A 116 -8.97 -11.45 -0.68
C PRO A 116 -7.51 -11.82 -0.39
N SER A 117 -7.20 -11.90 0.89
CA SER A 117 -5.89 -12.30 1.42
C SER A 117 -5.99 -12.54 2.91
N THR A 118 -4.98 -13.18 3.49
CA THR A 118 -4.83 -13.29 4.96
C THR A 118 -4.79 -11.92 5.64
N THR A 119 -4.31 -10.88 4.95
CA THR A 119 -4.20 -9.50 5.45
C THR A 119 -5.28 -8.58 4.84
N GLN A 120 -6.37 -9.14 4.30
CA GLN A 120 -7.39 -8.35 3.63
C GLN A 120 -7.97 -7.29 4.59
N LYS A 121 -7.99 -6.05 4.12
CA LYS A 121 -8.57 -4.90 4.82
C LYS A 121 -9.60 -4.19 3.94
N ALA A 122 -10.55 -3.53 4.57
CA ALA A 122 -11.34 -2.50 3.91
C ALA A 122 -10.88 -1.12 4.38
N VAL A 123 -10.95 -0.15 3.49
CA VAL A 123 -10.62 1.25 3.74
C VAL A 123 -11.92 2.04 3.60
N VAL A 124 -12.39 2.61 4.71
CA VAL A 124 -13.63 3.37 4.83
C VAL A 124 -13.28 4.84 4.96
N SER A 125 -13.52 5.62 3.91
CA SER A 125 -13.40 7.09 3.99
C SER A 125 -14.72 7.63 4.51
N LEU A 126 -14.70 8.32 5.66
CA LEU A 126 -15.89 8.91 6.27
C LEU A 126 -16.01 10.36 5.86
N LEU A 127 -17.06 10.70 5.10
CA LEU A 127 -17.31 12.04 4.61
C LEU A 127 -18.43 12.71 5.39
N SER A 128 -18.31 14.01 5.62
CA SER A 128 -19.43 14.83 6.09
C SER A 128 -20.46 14.96 4.97
N SER A 129 -21.70 14.57 5.22
CA SER A 129 -22.81 14.76 4.26
C SER A 129 -23.06 16.23 3.92
N ARG A 130 -22.68 17.16 4.81
CA ARG A 130 -22.89 18.60 4.64
C ARG A 130 -21.82 19.27 3.79
N SER A 131 -20.55 18.95 4.04
CA SER A 131 -19.42 19.60 3.35
C SER A 131 -18.83 18.77 2.22
N GLY A 132 -19.09 17.45 2.18
CA GLY A 132 -18.39 16.53 1.28
C GLY A 132 -16.94 16.29 1.65
N GLU A 133 -16.45 16.87 2.77
CA GLU A 133 -15.07 16.70 3.21
C GLU A 133 -14.87 15.37 3.92
N VAL A 134 -13.70 14.75 3.69
CA VAL A 134 -13.32 13.51 4.35
C VAL A 134 -12.82 13.83 5.76
N ASN A 135 -13.54 13.39 6.79
CA ASN A 135 -13.17 13.59 8.18
C ASN A 135 -11.97 12.70 8.57
N ARG A 136 -12.02 11.43 8.18
CA ARG A 136 -10.99 10.43 8.47
C ARG A 136 -11.11 9.19 7.60
N VAL A 137 -10.07 8.39 7.60
CA VAL A 137 -10.02 7.06 7.00
C VAL A 137 -10.01 6.01 8.11
N VAL A 138 -10.95 5.08 8.08
CA VAL A 138 -11.01 3.92 8.98
C VAL A 138 -10.62 2.67 8.22
N LYS A 139 -9.66 1.92 8.73
CA LYS A 139 -9.28 0.62 8.18
C LYS A 139 -9.91 -0.49 9.01
N VAL A 140 -10.60 -1.41 8.34
CA VAL A 140 -11.31 -2.52 8.97
C VAL A 140 -10.60 -3.83 8.61
N SER A 141 -10.22 -4.61 9.63
CA SER A 141 -9.64 -5.93 9.44
C SER A 141 -10.70 -6.89 8.89
N LEU A 142 -10.38 -7.64 7.82
CA LEU A 142 -11.27 -8.64 7.22
C LEU A 142 -10.67 -10.05 7.23
N GLY A 143 -9.39 -10.17 6.88
CA GLY A 143 -8.64 -11.43 6.87
C GLY A 143 -8.12 -11.88 8.25
N SER A 144 -7.69 -13.14 8.34
CA SER A 144 -7.22 -13.77 9.60
C SER A 144 -5.98 -13.11 10.23
N HIS A 145 -5.14 -12.46 9.44
CA HIS A 145 -3.95 -11.72 9.86
C HIS A 145 -4.08 -10.22 9.63
N ALA A 146 -5.25 -9.73 9.21
CA ALA A 146 -5.46 -8.33 8.91
C ALA A 146 -5.34 -7.45 10.16
N TRP A 147 -5.81 -7.92 11.31
CA TRP A 147 -5.69 -7.18 12.57
C TRP A 147 -4.24 -6.89 12.93
N SER A 148 -3.38 -7.91 12.95
CA SER A 148 -1.94 -7.72 13.22
C SER A 148 -1.26 -6.80 12.20
N SER A 149 -1.74 -6.77 10.95
CA SER A 149 -1.27 -5.82 9.94
C SER A 149 -1.64 -4.38 10.28
N LEU A 150 -2.89 -4.15 10.68
CA LEU A 150 -3.38 -2.82 11.07
C LEU A 150 -2.74 -2.31 12.36
N GLU A 151 -2.49 -3.20 13.32
CA GLU A 151 -1.76 -2.87 14.56
C GLU A 151 -0.33 -2.40 14.26
N ARG A 152 0.40 -3.16 13.43
CA ARG A 152 1.73 -2.74 12.98
C ARG A 152 1.70 -1.42 12.22
N GLU A 153 0.75 -1.26 11.30
CA GLU A 153 0.59 0.00 10.57
C GLU A 153 0.37 1.18 11.51
N HIS A 154 -0.53 1.04 12.50
CA HIS A 154 -0.81 2.09 13.47
C HIS A 154 0.45 2.47 14.28
N ALA A 155 1.17 1.49 14.81
CA ALA A 155 2.42 1.73 15.54
C ALA A 155 3.52 2.37 14.66
N ASN A 156 3.60 1.97 13.40
CA ASN A 156 4.51 2.55 12.42
C ASN A 156 4.14 4.01 12.11
N LEU A 157 2.84 4.32 11.96
CA LEU A 157 2.34 5.69 11.77
C LEU A 157 2.67 6.59 12.97
N GLU A 158 2.53 6.09 14.20
CA GLU A 158 2.94 6.84 15.39
C GLU A 158 4.44 7.13 15.41
N THR A 159 5.25 6.14 15.03
CA THR A 159 6.70 6.26 15.05
C THR A 159 7.19 7.21 13.96
N VAL A 160 6.74 7.03 12.71
CA VAL A 160 7.11 7.89 11.59
C VAL A 160 6.58 9.30 11.78
N GLY A 161 5.39 9.48 12.36
CA GLY A 161 4.83 10.81 12.64
C GLY A 161 5.62 11.60 13.69
N LYS A 162 6.29 10.91 14.62
CA LYS A 162 7.22 11.52 15.60
C LYS A 162 8.57 11.86 14.98
N MET A 163 9.12 10.95 14.17
CA MET A 163 10.45 11.10 13.58
C MET A 163 10.47 12.03 12.37
N HIS A 164 9.42 11.99 11.56
CA HIS A 164 9.29 12.68 10.30
C HIS A 164 7.87 13.29 10.20
N PRO A 165 7.60 14.42 10.86
CA PRO A 165 6.28 15.04 10.82
C PRO A 165 5.86 15.38 9.39
N GLY A 166 4.60 15.06 9.05
CA GLY A 166 3.98 15.47 7.78
C GLY A 166 4.14 14.49 6.61
N ILE A 167 4.99 13.46 6.68
CA ILE A 167 5.22 12.56 5.52
C ILE A 167 4.28 11.34 5.46
N ALA A 168 3.50 11.11 6.51
CA ALA A 168 2.57 9.99 6.65
C ALA A 168 1.23 10.46 7.26
N PRO A 169 0.13 9.72 7.11
CA PRO A 169 -1.13 10.02 7.80
C PRO A 169 -0.93 10.07 9.32
N ARG A 170 -1.51 11.07 9.98
CA ARG A 170 -1.56 11.05 11.44
C ARG A 170 -2.49 9.92 11.93
N PRO A 171 -2.06 9.06 12.87
CA PRO A 171 -2.97 8.12 13.51
C PRO A 171 -4.00 8.89 14.36
N LEU A 172 -5.27 8.54 14.24
CA LEU A 172 -6.39 9.20 14.93
C LEU A 172 -7.05 8.31 15.98
N GLY A 173 -6.98 6.99 15.83
CA GLY A 173 -7.57 6.07 16.78
C GLY A 173 -7.22 4.62 16.53
N PHE A 174 -7.32 3.83 17.60
CA PHE A 174 -7.03 2.39 17.63
C PHE A 174 -8.16 1.68 18.37
N TYR A 175 -8.86 0.77 17.70
CA TYR A 175 -10.10 0.16 18.20
C TYR A 175 -10.04 -1.38 18.14
N PRO A 176 -9.33 -2.05 19.07
CA PRO A 176 -9.13 -3.50 19.04
C PRO A 176 -10.41 -4.34 19.08
N THR A 177 -11.38 -3.91 19.89
CA THR A 177 -12.67 -4.62 20.02
C THR A 177 -13.48 -4.62 18.73
N LEU A 178 -13.26 -3.62 17.87
CA LEU A 178 -13.90 -3.50 16.56
C LEU A 178 -13.02 -4.05 15.42
N GLY A 179 -11.74 -4.35 15.70
CA GLY A 179 -10.76 -4.72 14.69
C GLY A 179 -10.50 -3.59 13.69
N MET A 180 -10.48 -2.33 14.16
CA MET A 180 -10.35 -1.13 13.33
C MET A 180 -9.22 -0.20 13.78
N THR A 181 -8.69 0.57 12.83
CA THR A 181 -7.81 1.71 13.10
C THR A 181 -8.30 2.93 12.32
N ALA A 182 -8.08 4.14 12.83
CA ALA A 182 -8.43 5.38 12.17
C ALA A 182 -7.19 6.25 11.96
N GLN A 183 -7.14 6.92 10.82
CA GLN A 183 -6.04 7.80 10.42
C GLN A 183 -6.57 9.00 9.63
N GLU A 184 -5.73 10.02 9.53
CA GLU A 184 -5.94 11.20 8.72
C GLU A 184 -6.19 10.85 7.23
N TRP A 185 -7.10 11.59 6.60
CA TRP A 185 -7.19 11.63 5.15
C TRP A 185 -6.09 12.52 4.58
N ILE A 186 -5.40 12.05 3.54
CA ILE A 186 -4.41 12.85 2.83
C ILE A 186 -5.04 13.41 1.57
N GLU A 187 -5.12 14.74 1.50
CA GLU A 187 -5.53 15.44 0.30
C GLU A 187 -4.47 15.32 -0.79
N GLY A 188 -4.91 15.20 -2.04
CA GLY A 188 -4.04 15.11 -3.21
C GLY A 188 -4.34 13.90 -4.07
N GLU A 189 -3.45 13.67 -5.04
CA GLU A 189 -3.66 12.68 -6.09
C GLU A 189 -2.64 11.54 -6.02
N ILE A 190 -3.12 10.33 -6.25
CA ILE A 190 -2.25 9.19 -6.55
C ILE A 190 -1.82 9.30 -8.01
N ARG A 191 -0.51 9.45 -8.24
CA ARG A 191 0.08 9.46 -9.58
C ARG A 191 0.77 8.12 -9.81
N LEU A 192 0.32 7.34 -10.81
CA LEU A 192 1.01 6.08 -11.15
C LEU A 192 2.43 6.29 -11.69
N SER A 193 2.71 7.48 -12.22
CA SER A 193 4.02 7.88 -12.75
C SER A 193 4.34 9.29 -12.25
N PRO A 194 4.62 9.46 -10.95
CA PRO A 194 5.03 10.75 -10.42
C PRO A 194 6.42 11.09 -11.01
N PRO A 195 6.81 12.37 -11.04
CA PRO A 195 8.17 12.75 -11.42
C PRO A 195 9.16 11.93 -10.59
N PRO A 196 10.18 11.29 -11.20
CA PRO A 196 11.13 10.45 -10.46
C PRO A 196 11.79 11.17 -9.27
N GLN A 197 11.92 12.50 -9.36
CA GLN A 197 12.45 13.33 -8.30
C GLN A 197 11.58 13.31 -7.03
N ALA A 198 10.26 13.25 -7.16
CA ALA A 198 9.36 13.20 -6.00
C ALA A 198 9.62 11.97 -5.12
N ALA A 199 9.93 10.82 -5.74
CA ALA A 199 10.29 9.61 -5.00
C ALA A 199 11.63 9.77 -4.29
N VAL A 200 12.63 10.37 -4.95
CA VAL A 200 13.95 10.62 -4.33
C VAL A 200 13.86 11.61 -3.18
N ASP A 201 13.13 12.71 -3.36
CA ASP A 201 12.94 13.73 -2.34
C ASP A 201 12.20 13.14 -1.14
N PHE A 202 11.16 12.32 -1.38
CA PHE A 202 10.46 11.62 -0.31
C PHE A 202 11.38 10.66 0.46
N LEU A 203 12.14 9.81 -0.25
CA LEU A 203 13.04 8.83 0.39
C LEU A 203 14.17 9.50 1.17
N ALA A 204 14.60 10.67 0.74
CA ALA A 204 15.56 11.48 1.47
C ALA A 204 15.02 11.94 2.83
N LEU A 205 13.72 12.21 2.97
CA LEU A 205 13.11 12.59 4.24
C LEU A 205 13.11 11.46 5.26
N LEU A 206 13.27 10.20 4.84
CA LEU A 206 13.28 9.02 5.72
C LEU A 206 14.65 8.72 6.33
N GLN A 207 15.70 9.43 5.93
CA GLN A 207 17.05 9.23 6.44
C GLN A 207 17.13 9.71 7.90
N GLN A 208 17.89 8.99 8.72
CA GLN A 208 18.10 9.28 10.14
C GLN A 208 19.55 9.73 10.33
N ASP A 209 19.75 11.04 10.53
CA ASP A 209 21.08 11.65 10.49
C ASP A 209 22.04 11.13 11.59
N ASP A 210 21.51 10.74 12.75
CA ASP A 210 22.32 10.38 13.93
C ASP A 210 22.69 8.89 14.01
N THR A 211 22.28 8.06 13.04
CA THR A 211 22.52 6.61 13.12
C THR A 211 22.95 6.03 11.79
N THR A 212 23.89 5.09 11.82
CA THR A 212 24.40 4.41 10.62
C THR A 212 24.19 2.90 10.67
N THR A 213 24.16 2.27 9.51
CA THR A 213 24.17 0.81 9.33
C THR A 213 25.04 0.42 8.14
N THR A 214 25.40 -0.86 8.05
CA THR A 214 25.95 -1.45 6.82
C THR A 214 24.92 -2.39 6.16
N LEU A 215 25.12 -2.74 4.89
CA LEU A 215 24.31 -3.78 4.24
C LEU A 215 24.56 -5.17 4.84
N GLY A 216 25.76 -5.42 5.37
CA GLY A 216 26.11 -6.66 6.07
C GLY A 216 25.25 -6.88 7.32
N ASP A 217 25.10 -5.85 8.15
CA ASP A 217 24.24 -5.90 9.36
C ASP A 217 22.80 -6.24 8.99
N LEU A 218 22.27 -5.58 7.96
CA LEU A 218 20.92 -5.82 7.45
C LEU A 218 20.78 -7.24 6.87
N ALA A 219 21.76 -7.70 6.12
CA ALA A 219 21.78 -9.05 5.56
C ALA A 219 21.71 -10.11 6.67
N GLN A 220 22.37 -9.89 7.82
CA GLN A 220 22.28 -10.78 8.98
C GLN A 220 20.86 -10.78 9.58
N ARG A 221 20.21 -9.63 9.70
CA ARG A 221 18.81 -9.54 10.17
C ARG A 221 17.86 -10.28 9.23
N TYR A 222 18.00 -10.09 7.92
CA TYR A 222 17.19 -10.81 6.94
C TYR A 222 17.52 -12.31 6.87
N ARG A 223 18.75 -12.73 7.19
CA ARG A 223 19.11 -14.14 7.33
C ARG A 223 18.34 -14.81 8.47
N ALA A 224 18.27 -14.17 9.63
CA ALA A 224 17.49 -14.68 10.75
C ALA A 224 16.00 -14.81 10.40
N ARG A 225 15.45 -13.82 9.69
CA ARG A 225 14.05 -13.87 9.22
C ARG A 225 13.83 -14.93 8.14
N LEU A 226 14.80 -15.14 7.23
CA LEU A 226 14.74 -16.19 6.22
C LEU A 226 14.79 -17.59 6.86
N ALA A 227 15.64 -17.78 7.88
CA ALA A 227 15.71 -19.05 8.62
C ALA A 227 14.41 -19.38 9.37
N ALA A 228 13.63 -18.37 9.78
CA ALA A 228 12.28 -18.58 10.33
C ALA A 228 11.28 -19.09 9.28
N LEU A 229 11.65 -19.06 8.00
CA LEU A 229 10.92 -19.60 6.86
C LEU A 229 11.54 -20.93 6.37
N ALA A 230 12.16 -21.69 7.26
CA ALA A 230 12.84 -22.94 6.90
C ALA A 230 11.91 -23.92 6.16
N GLY A 231 12.43 -24.53 5.09
CA GLY A 231 11.73 -25.54 4.30
C GLY A 231 10.88 -24.98 3.16
N HIS A 232 10.91 -23.67 2.92
CA HIS A 232 10.24 -23.04 1.79
C HIS A 232 11.08 -23.10 0.50
N GLU A 233 10.39 -23.27 -0.63
CA GLU A 233 11.02 -23.28 -1.94
C GLU A 233 11.76 -21.95 -2.21
N GLY A 234 13.03 -22.04 -2.61
CA GLY A 234 13.88 -20.89 -2.92
C GLY A 234 14.76 -20.41 -1.76
N GLU A 235 14.62 -20.95 -0.54
CA GLU A 235 15.40 -20.54 0.63
C GLU A 235 16.91 -20.53 0.36
N SER A 236 17.45 -21.61 -0.23
CA SER A 236 18.88 -21.73 -0.53
C SER A 236 19.38 -20.65 -1.50
N GLN A 237 18.54 -20.26 -2.47
CA GLN A 237 18.85 -19.23 -3.47
C GLN A 237 18.94 -17.87 -2.80
N PHE A 238 17.98 -17.52 -1.94
CA PHE A 238 18.00 -16.26 -1.19
C PHE A 238 19.12 -16.21 -0.15
N ALA A 239 19.44 -17.34 0.49
CA ALA A 239 20.60 -17.44 1.37
C ALA A 239 21.91 -17.14 0.62
N ARG A 240 22.09 -17.68 -0.59
CA ARG A 240 23.24 -17.35 -1.46
C ARG A 240 23.28 -15.88 -1.84
N MET A 241 22.13 -15.26 -2.10
CA MET A 241 22.07 -13.81 -2.36
C MET A 241 22.54 -13.01 -1.15
N LEU A 242 22.12 -13.36 0.08
CA LEU A 242 22.62 -12.74 1.32
C LEU A 242 24.12 -12.95 1.50
N ASP A 243 24.62 -14.17 1.24
CA ASP A 243 26.05 -14.50 1.30
C ASP A 243 26.89 -13.74 0.28
N SER A 244 26.28 -13.11 -0.72
CA SER A 244 26.95 -12.43 -1.82
C SER A 244 27.19 -10.94 -1.58
N ILE A 245 26.54 -10.37 -0.56
CA ILE A 245 26.66 -8.98 -0.15
C ILE A 245 28.06 -8.77 0.44
N ARG A 246 28.76 -7.72 -0.02
CA ARG A 246 30.16 -7.44 0.32
C ARG A 246 30.40 -6.00 0.75
N SER A 247 29.55 -5.05 0.38
CA SER A 247 29.69 -3.66 0.78
C SER A 247 29.62 -3.53 2.31
N ASP A 248 30.68 -2.96 2.87
CA ASP A 248 30.85 -2.57 4.27
C ASP A 248 30.68 -1.05 4.47
N GLU A 249 30.30 -0.34 3.41
CA GLU A 249 30.06 1.09 3.43
C GLU A 249 28.96 1.43 4.44
N ARG A 250 29.25 2.43 5.27
CA ARG A 250 28.30 2.93 6.27
C ARG A 250 27.40 3.96 5.63
N VAL A 251 26.11 3.75 5.78
CA VAL A 251 25.06 4.68 5.34
C VAL A 251 24.22 5.11 6.54
N PRO A 252 23.57 6.28 6.48
CA PRO A 252 22.52 6.63 7.42
C PRO A 252 21.47 5.52 7.45
N LYS A 253 20.95 5.17 8.63
CA LYS A 253 19.74 4.35 8.68
C LYS A 253 18.59 5.12 8.04
N ALA A 254 17.66 4.40 7.44
CA ALA A 254 16.44 4.98 6.91
C ALA A 254 15.22 4.28 7.50
N PHE A 255 14.17 5.04 7.77
CA PHE A 255 12.87 4.46 8.05
C PHE A 255 12.34 3.82 6.77
N TYR A 256 12.46 2.50 6.66
CA TYR A 256 12.07 1.73 5.48
C TYR A 256 10.56 1.57 5.45
N HIS A 257 9.93 1.93 4.34
CA HIS A 257 8.49 1.81 4.13
C HIS A 257 8.07 0.37 3.86
N GLY A 258 8.78 -0.37 3.01
CA GLY A 258 8.56 -1.80 2.75
C GLY A 258 7.52 -2.15 1.69
N ASP A 259 6.64 -1.20 1.36
CA ASP A 259 5.85 -1.22 0.12
C ASP A 259 5.88 0.12 -0.60
N PHE A 260 7.06 0.71 -0.78
CA PHE A 260 7.18 2.04 -1.40
C PHE A 260 6.98 1.98 -2.92
N VAL A 261 5.80 2.38 -3.37
CA VAL A 261 5.33 2.26 -4.76
C VAL A 261 4.50 3.48 -5.10
N SER A 262 4.40 3.83 -6.39
CA SER A 262 3.76 5.10 -6.76
C SER A 262 2.28 5.19 -6.38
N TRP A 263 1.56 4.06 -6.27
CA TRP A 263 0.17 4.07 -5.81
C TRP A 263 0.01 4.23 -4.29
N ASN A 264 1.11 4.16 -3.54
CA ASN A 264 1.14 4.46 -2.10
C ASN A 264 1.66 5.88 -1.85
N LEU A 265 1.95 6.67 -2.89
CA LEU A 265 2.42 8.05 -2.78
C LEU A 265 1.32 9.00 -3.23
N ILE A 266 0.82 9.81 -2.31
CA ILE A 266 -0.17 10.87 -2.57
C ILE A 266 0.60 12.18 -2.68
N CYS A 267 0.53 12.82 -3.85
CA CYS A 267 1.21 14.09 -4.09
C CYS A 267 0.20 15.23 -4.13
N GLN A 268 0.58 16.31 -3.46
CA GLN A 268 -0.18 17.56 -3.32
C GLN A 268 0.19 18.54 -4.45
N ASP A 269 -0.61 19.59 -4.61
CA ASP A 269 -0.43 20.58 -5.69
C ASP A 269 0.87 21.38 -5.56
N ASP A 270 1.38 21.53 -4.34
CA ASP A 270 2.68 22.15 -4.04
C ASP A 270 3.88 21.24 -4.35
N GLY A 271 3.63 20.00 -4.81
CA GLY A 271 4.64 19.00 -5.12
C GLY A 271 5.11 18.17 -3.92
N ALA A 272 4.66 18.49 -2.69
CA ALA A 272 4.91 17.64 -1.54
C ALA A 272 4.20 16.30 -1.72
N CYS A 273 4.81 15.21 -1.25
CA CYS A 273 4.19 13.91 -1.29
C CYS A 273 4.23 13.26 0.09
N ARG A 274 3.19 12.48 0.38
CA ARG A 274 3.01 11.71 1.61
C ARG A 274 2.75 10.25 1.24
N ALA A 275 3.28 9.32 2.02
CA ALA A 275 3.06 7.89 1.76
C ALA A 275 1.98 7.29 2.67
N ILE A 276 1.27 6.29 2.17
CA ILE A 276 0.25 5.50 2.88
C ILE A 276 0.65 4.02 2.89
N ASP A 277 -0.04 3.21 3.70
CA ASP A 277 0.18 1.75 3.82
C ASP A 277 1.55 1.37 4.40
N TRP A 278 1.82 1.86 5.62
CA TRP A 278 3.07 1.64 6.39
C TRP A 278 3.11 0.29 7.15
N GLU A 279 2.38 -0.73 6.70
CA GLU A 279 2.25 -2.00 7.44
C GLU A 279 3.50 -2.91 7.37
N PHE A 280 4.41 -2.60 6.44
CA PHE A 280 5.67 -3.33 6.20
C PHE A 280 6.92 -2.59 6.66
N SER A 281 6.73 -1.49 7.37
CA SER A 281 7.82 -0.58 7.67
C SER A 281 8.74 -1.10 8.76
N ASP A 282 10.00 -0.70 8.70
CA ASP A 282 11.06 -1.03 9.65
C ASP A 282 11.89 0.23 9.91
N ARG A 283 12.14 0.54 11.19
CA ARG A 283 12.91 1.71 11.61
C ARG A 283 14.39 1.62 11.21
N ASP A 284 14.92 0.42 11.09
CA ASP A 284 16.35 0.16 10.93
C ASP A 284 16.72 -0.24 9.49
N GLY A 285 16.07 0.35 8.48
CA GLY A 285 16.34 0.05 7.07
C GLY A 285 17.64 0.68 6.53
N ALA A 286 17.96 0.33 5.29
CA ALA A 286 18.96 1.03 4.49
C ALA A 286 18.31 1.92 3.42
N PRO A 287 18.96 3.03 3.06
CA PRO A 287 18.71 3.75 1.83
C PRO A 287 18.74 2.82 0.61
N LEU A 288 18.08 3.22 -0.47
CA LEU A 288 17.89 2.47 -1.73
C LEU A 288 16.98 1.24 -1.69
N LEU A 289 16.70 0.61 -0.54
CA LEU A 289 15.80 -0.56 -0.52
C LEU A 289 14.41 -0.22 -1.08
N ASP A 290 13.81 0.87 -0.58
CA ASP A 290 12.54 1.37 -1.10
C ASP A 290 12.66 1.96 -2.52
N LEU A 291 13.83 2.50 -2.90
CA LEU A 291 14.04 2.95 -4.28
C LEU A 291 13.98 1.78 -5.26
N PHE A 292 14.66 0.68 -4.95
CA PHE A 292 14.61 -0.51 -5.81
C PHE A 292 13.22 -1.14 -5.80
N HIS A 293 12.55 -1.18 -4.65
CA HIS A 293 11.15 -1.61 -4.59
C HIS A 293 10.27 -0.76 -5.52
N TYR A 294 10.39 0.57 -5.45
CA TYR A 294 9.66 1.52 -6.29
C TYR A 294 9.93 1.30 -7.78
N LEU A 295 11.20 1.18 -8.18
CA LEU A 295 11.60 0.98 -9.57
C LEU A 295 11.10 -0.36 -10.13
N LEU A 296 11.16 -1.41 -9.33
CA LEU A 296 10.92 -2.77 -9.80
C LEU A 296 9.45 -3.20 -9.71
N ARG A 297 8.64 -2.62 -8.83
CA ARG A 297 7.30 -3.13 -8.54
C ARG A 297 6.39 -3.18 -9.78
N PHE A 298 6.36 -2.14 -10.60
CA PHE A 298 5.56 -2.12 -11.83
C PHE A 298 6.02 -3.17 -12.82
N PRO A 299 7.31 -3.23 -13.20
CA PRO A 299 7.85 -4.31 -14.03
C PRO A 299 7.51 -5.71 -13.50
N PHE A 300 7.63 -5.94 -12.19
CA PHE A 300 7.22 -7.21 -11.58
C PHE A 300 5.74 -7.50 -11.81
N ALA A 301 4.86 -6.57 -11.44
CA ALA A 301 3.42 -6.73 -11.61
C ALA A 301 3.00 -6.94 -13.08
N ALA A 302 3.82 -6.45 -14.03
CA ALA A 302 3.62 -6.59 -15.46
C ALA A 302 4.26 -7.85 -16.07
N GLY A 303 4.96 -8.68 -15.28
CA GLY A 303 5.62 -9.88 -15.82
C GLY A 303 6.95 -9.62 -16.53
N LEU A 304 7.52 -8.42 -16.42
CA LEU A 304 8.69 -8.00 -17.20
C LEU A 304 10.03 -8.34 -16.55
N ILE A 305 10.02 -8.78 -15.29
CA ILE A 305 11.23 -9.20 -14.56
C ILE A 305 11.11 -10.70 -14.30
N ASP A 306 11.97 -11.48 -14.95
CA ASP A 306 12.05 -12.93 -14.86
C ASP A 306 13.43 -13.44 -14.39
N SER A 307 14.42 -12.55 -14.33
CA SER A 307 15.81 -12.87 -14.00
C SER A 307 16.50 -11.69 -13.31
N TYR A 308 17.55 -11.99 -12.57
CA TYR A 308 18.36 -11.00 -11.86
C TYR A 308 19.06 -10.05 -12.85
N HIS A 309 19.54 -10.56 -13.98
CA HIS A 309 20.14 -9.72 -15.03
C HIS A 309 19.14 -8.69 -15.59
N VAL A 310 17.89 -9.10 -15.85
CA VAL A 310 16.85 -8.18 -16.31
C VAL A 310 16.53 -7.13 -15.23
N ALA A 311 16.47 -7.54 -13.96
CA ALA A 311 16.31 -6.59 -12.85
C ALA A 311 17.45 -5.56 -12.76
N VAL A 312 18.71 -5.99 -12.91
CA VAL A 312 19.90 -5.12 -12.95
C VAL A 312 19.81 -4.14 -14.11
N ARG A 313 19.51 -4.63 -15.33
CA ARG A 313 19.34 -3.77 -16.50
C ARG A 313 18.24 -2.72 -16.29
N PHE A 314 17.12 -3.13 -15.71
CA PHE A 314 16.02 -2.20 -15.45
C PHE A 314 16.38 -1.16 -14.38
N SER A 315 16.81 -1.61 -13.20
CA SER A 315 17.02 -0.73 -12.05
C SER A 315 18.32 0.07 -12.09
N LEU A 316 19.45 -0.55 -12.45
CA LEU A 316 20.76 0.08 -12.37
C LEU A 316 21.21 0.73 -13.69
N GLN A 317 20.75 0.22 -14.84
CA GLN A 317 21.13 0.79 -16.15
C GLN A 317 20.08 1.77 -16.67
N ALA A 318 18.81 1.34 -16.81
CA ALA A 318 17.76 2.21 -17.36
C ALA A 318 17.41 3.38 -16.41
N HIS A 319 17.60 3.20 -15.10
CA HIS A 319 17.40 4.26 -14.10
C HIS A 319 18.72 4.80 -13.50
N ARG A 320 19.85 4.63 -14.21
CA ARG A 320 21.17 5.08 -13.75
C ARG A 320 21.20 6.53 -13.24
N PRO A 321 20.60 7.54 -13.91
CA PRO A 321 20.64 8.91 -13.41
C PRO A 321 19.95 9.10 -12.05
N LEU A 322 18.93 8.30 -11.74
CA LEU A 322 18.24 8.35 -10.45
C LEU A 322 19.08 7.67 -9.36
N VAL A 323 19.62 6.49 -9.67
CA VAL A 323 20.48 5.72 -8.75
C VAL A 323 21.75 6.50 -8.44
N THR A 324 22.45 7.02 -9.45
CA THR A 324 23.68 7.82 -9.26
C THR A 324 23.43 9.02 -8.36
N ARG A 325 22.33 9.76 -8.55
CA ARG A 325 22.02 10.90 -7.66
C ARG A 325 21.82 10.49 -6.20
N MET A 326 21.19 9.34 -5.95
CA MET A 326 21.07 8.82 -4.59
C MET A 326 22.40 8.34 -4.02
N LEU A 327 23.24 7.70 -4.84
CA LEU A 327 24.60 7.29 -4.45
C LEU A 327 25.47 8.49 -4.10
N ASP A 328 25.46 9.53 -4.94
CA ASP A 328 26.20 10.78 -4.73
C ASP A 328 25.77 11.46 -3.43
N ARG A 329 24.45 11.50 -3.16
CA ARG A 329 23.89 12.04 -1.92
C ARG A 329 24.33 11.26 -0.68
N LEU A 330 24.42 9.94 -0.79
CA LEU A 330 24.82 9.06 0.29
C LEU A 330 26.35 8.97 0.46
N GLY A 331 27.12 9.43 -0.53
CA GLY A 331 28.57 9.29 -0.55
C GLY A 331 29.04 7.83 -0.66
N VAL A 332 28.28 6.98 -1.36
CA VAL A 332 28.58 5.53 -1.48
C VAL A 332 28.77 5.08 -2.91
N SER A 333 29.46 3.95 -3.07
CA SER A 333 29.89 3.43 -4.36
C SER A 333 28.75 2.79 -5.16
N PHE A 334 28.98 2.57 -6.45
CA PHE A 334 28.04 1.79 -7.27
C PHE A 334 27.92 0.33 -6.79
N ARG A 335 28.96 -0.22 -6.14
CA ARG A 335 28.90 -1.57 -5.55
C ARG A 335 27.87 -1.64 -4.43
N TYR A 336 27.71 -0.58 -3.64
CA TYR A 336 26.63 -0.47 -2.65
C TYR A 336 25.26 -0.64 -3.31
N ALA A 337 25.00 0.00 -4.46
CA ALA A 337 23.74 -0.13 -5.18
C ALA A 337 23.46 -1.58 -5.64
N GLU A 338 24.46 -2.30 -6.14
CA GLU A 338 24.31 -3.71 -6.56
C GLU A 338 23.96 -4.63 -5.38
N ASP A 339 24.65 -4.45 -4.25
CA ASP A 339 24.39 -5.23 -3.04
C ASP A 339 23.04 -4.84 -2.39
N ALA A 340 22.65 -3.56 -2.43
CA ALA A 340 21.35 -3.09 -1.97
C ALA A 340 20.20 -3.61 -2.85
N LEU A 341 20.39 -3.70 -4.16
CA LEU A 341 19.44 -4.35 -5.08
C LEU A 341 19.28 -5.83 -4.71
N THR A 342 20.39 -6.54 -4.49
CA THR A 342 20.38 -7.93 -4.04
C THR A 342 19.57 -8.08 -2.74
N LEU A 343 19.85 -7.23 -1.75
CA LEU A 343 19.17 -7.22 -0.47
C LEU A 343 17.66 -6.93 -0.61
N SER A 344 17.26 -6.04 -1.54
CA SER A 344 15.85 -5.70 -1.78
C SER A 344 15.01 -6.90 -2.20
N PHE A 345 15.57 -7.84 -2.97
CA PHE A 345 14.86 -9.07 -3.33
C PHE A 345 14.60 -9.99 -2.15
N VAL A 346 15.62 -10.16 -1.29
CA VAL A 346 15.48 -10.96 -0.08
C VAL A 346 14.50 -10.29 0.87
N ALA A 347 14.60 -8.97 1.05
CA ALA A 347 13.70 -8.19 1.88
C ALA A 347 12.24 -8.34 1.42
N LEU A 348 12.00 -8.26 0.10
CA LEU A 348 10.68 -8.43 -0.49
C LEU A 348 10.13 -9.84 -0.29
N TYR A 349 10.94 -10.88 -0.51
CA TYR A 349 10.55 -12.28 -0.29
C TYR A 349 10.14 -12.53 1.16
N VAL A 350 11.02 -12.17 2.10
CA VAL A 350 10.84 -12.43 3.53
C VAL A 350 9.69 -11.61 4.10
N THR A 351 9.56 -10.34 3.72
CA THR A 351 8.54 -9.45 4.29
C THR A 351 7.13 -9.81 3.83
N ARG A 352 6.99 -10.35 2.61
CA ARG A 352 5.68 -10.69 2.05
C ARG A 352 5.27 -12.14 2.21
N HIS A 353 6.11 -12.99 2.82
CA HIS A 353 5.85 -14.44 2.90
C HIS A 353 4.54 -14.85 3.60
N HIS A 354 3.92 -13.97 4.38
CA HIS A 354 2.61 -14.26 5.00
C HIS A 354 1.39 -13.74 4.18
N GLN A 355 1.62 -13.00 3.09
CA GLN A 355 0.56 -12.46 2.22
C GLN A 355 0.24 -13.37 1.04
N VAL A 356 -0.50 -14.46 1.28
CA VAL A 356 -0.83 -15.52 0.30
C VAL A 356 -1.20 -14.96 -1.10
N SER A 357 -2.10 -13.99 -1.22
CA SER A 357 -2.54 -13.52 -2.55
C SER A 357 -1.57 -12.56 -3.26
N ALA A 358 -0.70 -11.85 -2.52
CA ALA A 358 0.39 -11.06 -3.11
C ALA A 358 1.55 -11.97 -3.55
N ILE A 359 1.78 -13.01 -2.75
CA ILE A 359 2.75 -14.09 -2.94
C ILE A 359 2.47 -14.88 -4.20
N GLU A 360 1.24 -15.36 -4.42
CA GLU A 360 0.94 -16.30 -5.52
C GLU A 360 1.37 -15.77 -6.89
N ARG A 361 1.36 -14.45 -7.09
CA ARG A 361 1.83 -13.83 -8.34
C ARG A 361 3.30 -13.43 -8.32
N THR A 362 3.82 -13.01 -7.16
CA THR A 362 5.16 -12.39 -7.08
C THR A 362 6.25 -13.40 -6.73
N GLN A 363 5.94 -14.45 -5.95
CA GLN A 363 6.91 -15.47 -5.55
C GLN A 363 7.53 -16.23 -6.72
N PRO A 364 6.79 -16.70 -7.74
CA PRO A 364 7.40 -17.38 -8.87
C PRO A 364 8.46 -16.52 -9.56
N GLN A 365 8.19 -15.21 -9.71
CA GLN A 365 9.12 -14.26 -10.30
C GLN A 365 10.34 -14.02 -9.40
N LEU A 366 10.13 -13.85 -8.09
CA LEU A 366 11.23 -13.70 -7.14
C LEU A 366 12.13 -14.94 -7.09
N ARG A 367 11.54 -16.14 -7.17
CA ARG A 367 12.28 -17.40 -7.26
C ARG A 367 13.06 -17.50 -8.56
N ALA A 368 12.48 -17.11 -9.69
CA ALA A 368 13.18 -17.06 -10.98
C ALA A 368 14.37 -16.10 -10.95
N VAL A 369 14.17 -14.91 -10.39
CA VAL A 369 15.25 -13.93 -10.13
C VAL A 369 16.35 -14.54 -9.27
N ALA A 370 16.01 -15.12 -8.11
CA ALA A 370 16.98 -15.72 -7.21
C ALA A 370 17.71 -16.93 -7.81
N ALA A 371 17.04 -17.72 -8.65
CA ALA A 371 17.63 -18.85 -9.36
C ALA A 371 18.70 -18.38 -10.37
N SER A 372 18.41 -17.32 -11.13
CA SER A 372 19.34 -16.73 -12.11
C SER A 372 20.47 -15.88 -11.53
N PHE A 373 20.50 -15.68 -10.20
CA PHE A 373 21.48 -14.82 -9.54
C PHE A 373 22.93 -15.30 -9.72
N GLY A 374 23.16 -16.62 -9.69
CA GLY A 374 24.50 -17.20 -9.82
C GLY A 374 25.12 -17.00 -11.19
N ASP A 375 24.31 -17.08 -12.25
CA ASP A 375 24.74 -16.96 -13.64
C ASP A 375 25.14 -15.51 -14.01
N ALA A 376 24.65 -14.52 -13.27
CA ALA A 376 24.91 -13.11 -13.55
C ALA A 376 26.30 -12.65 -13.07
N ARG A 377 26.91 -13.32 -12.08
CA ARG A 377 28.22 -12.93 -11.52
C ARG A 377 29.42 -13.49 -12.29
N THR A 378 29.21 -14.42 -13.22
CA THR A 378 30.27 -14.99 -14.06
C THR A 378 30.52 -14.21 -15.36
N LEU A 379 29.76 -13.14 -15.61
CA LEU A 379 29.80 -12.33 -16.84
C LEU A 379 30.53 -10.99 -16.71
N ASN A 380 31.10 -10.68 -15.54
CA ASN A 380 31.92 -9.48 -15.30
C ASN A 380 33.38 -9.82 -15.07
#